data_AF-A0A1B7VRK7-F1
#
_entry.id   AF-A0A1B7VRK7-F1
#
_cell.length_a   1.000
_cell.length_b   1.000
_cell.length_c   1.000
_cell.angle_alpha   90.00
_cell.angle_beta   90.00
_cell.angle_gamma   90.00
#
_symmetry.space_group_name_H-M   'P 1'
#
loop_
_entity.id
_entity.type
_entity.pdbx_description
1 polymer ?
#
loop_
_entity_poly.entity_id
_entity_poly.type
_entity_poly.pdbx_seq_one_letter_code
_entity_poly.pdbx_strand_id
1 'polypeptide(L)'
;MKLEDLRKDDLGEIYAWFPQKGNDESSRLLITYPDYATKAFYLSCQNIEQLEKSKNLINQGNTTIIAVGFWFIAIEAYINTLLKFACLIENKDFKEFKNKNINDHLLKLFELAQIDKVNFYKLGILPRFEEFKTFRNEIFHDRVFNSEVTFRKTKFSSIPYLANQVDIIQASVIALEIFEAFRFVYAGLDLMPCIHVQKGDSFAFVKYDNLYKKVLSPFFNEVLKKHNLSTDLNFEPVEKINLAESPIASRGEIEIIIRAIAREEFNQPANNTQTEIGTNLFNQIRESIVLDVDNEFRVPCYYATK
;
A
#
# COMPACT_ATOMS: atom_id res chain seq x y z
N MET A 1 12.77 22.92 18.93
CA MET A 1 11.99 21.68 18.93
C MET A 1 12.85 20.55 18.42
N LYS A 2 12.77 19.34 18.98
CA LYS A 2 13.41 18.15 18.39
C LYS A 2 12.46 17.52 17.38
N LEU A 3 13.00 16.87 16.34
CA LEU A 3 12.16 16.15 15.36
C LEU A 3 11.35 15.03 16.04
N GLU A 4 11.89 14.42 17.10
CA GLU A 4 11.20 13.42 17.91
C GLU A 4 9.98 13.97 18.65
N ASP A 5 9.98 15.26 19.01
CA ASP A 5 8.85 15.89 19.71
C ASP A 5 7.64 15.99 18.76
N LEU A 6 7.88 16.16 17.45
CA LEU A 6 6.84 16.21 16.42
C LEU A 6 6.10 14.87 16.21
N ARG A 7 6.58 13.75 16.77
CA ARG A 7 5.86 12.46 16.71
C ARG A 7 4.52 12.47 17.47
N LYS A 8 4.29 13.48 18.31
CA LYS A 8 3.06 13.67 19.07
C LYS A 8 2.06 14.58 18.34
N ASP A 9 2.46 15.19 17.23
CA ASP A 9 1.57 15.96 16.39
C ASP A 9 0.76 15.00 15.50
N ASP A 10 -0.54 14.91 15.77
CA ASP A 10 -1.47 14.08 15.02
C ASP A 10 -2.10 14.84 13.83
N LEU A 11 -1.43 15.89 13.34
CA LEU A 11 -1.86 16.65 12.17
C LEU A 11 -1.92 15.76 10.92
N GLY A 12 -3.07 15.75 10.25
CA GLY A 12 -3.32 14.94 9.06
C GLY A 12 -3.67 13.47 9.35
N GLU A 13 -3.53 13.01 10.60
CA GLU A 13 -3.93 11.65 11.00
C GLU A 13 -5.44 11.47 10.87
N ILE A 14 -5.83 10.28 10.40
CA ILE A 14 -7.22 9.93 10.09
C ILE A 14 -7.75 9.01 11.20
N TYR A 15 -8.90 9.34 11.76
CA TYR A 15 -9.55 8.54 12.79
C TYR A 15 -10.97 8.15 12.38
N ALA A 16 -11.38 6.94 12.75
CA ALA A 16 -12.79 6.62 12.90
C ALA A 16 -13.22 7.03 14.31
N TRP A 17 -14.21 7.89 14.41
CA TRP A 17 -14.85 8.30 15.64
C TRP A 17 -16.20 7.59 15.77
N PHE A 18 -16.49 7.10 16.97
CA PHE A 18 -17.73 6.41 17.32
C PHE A 18 -18.53 7.28 18.28
N PRO A 19 -19.45 8.15 17.80
CA PRO A 19 -20.09 9.18 18.63
C PRO A 19 -20.81 8.62 19.86
N GLN A 20 -21.39 7.43 19.75
CA GLN A 20 -22.10 6.77 20.84
C GLN A 20 -21.18 6.37 22.01
N LYS A 21 -19.86 6.28 21.79
CA LYS A 21 -18.87 5.96 22.82
C LYS A 21 -18.27 7.22 23.49
N GLY A 22 -18.68 8.42 23.08
CA GLY A 22 -18.22 9.69 23.66
C GLY A 22 -17.33 10.50 22.74
N ASN A 23 -16.63 11.50 23.30
CA ASN A 23 -15.80 12.47 22.57
C ASN A 23 -14.30 12.39 22.88
N ASP A 24 -13.89 11.50 23.78
CA ASP A 24 -12.49 11.34 24.18
C ASP A 24 -11.70 10.43 23.23
N GLU A 25 -10.40 10.24 23.49
CA GLU A 25 -9.53 9.40 22.66
C GLU A 25 -9.95 7.92 22.63
N SER A 26 -10.65 7.41 23.66
CA SER A 26 -11.11 6.03 23.70
C SER A 26 -12.27 5.75 22.73
N SER A 27 -12.96 6.80 22.30
CA SER A 27 -14.02 6.77 21.27
C SER A 27 -13.47 6.82 19.84
N ARG A 28 -12.15 6.91 19.66
CA ARG A 28 -11.49 7.11 18.36
C ARG A 28 -10.55 5.98 18.04
N LEU A 29 -10.47 5.65 16.76
CA LEU A 29 -9.60 4.60 16.24
C LEU A 29 -8.76 5.15 15.10
N LEU A 30 -7.43 5.10 15.27
CA LEU A 30 -6.50 5.52 14.23
C LEU A 30 -6.60 4.60 13.01
N ILE A 31 -6.69 5.21 11.84
CA ILE A 31 -6.78 4.55 10.54
C ILE A 31 -5.46 4.74 9.79
N THR A 32 -4.72 3.64 9.58
CA THR A 32 -3.35 3.70 9.03
C THR A 32 -3.20 3.13 7.61
N TYR A 33 -4.23 2.44 7.09
CA TYR A 33 -4.16 1.92 5.72
C TYR A 33 -3.95 2.99 4.63
N PRO A 34 -4.45 4.25 4.77
CA PRO A 34 -4.19 5.30 3.78
C PRO A 34 -2.69 5.68 3.69
N ASP A 35 -1.95 5.61 4.78
CA ASP A 35 -0.51 5.92 4.79
C ASP A 35 0.28 4.86 4.02
N TYR A 36 -0.03 3.59 4.28
CA TYR A 36 0.58 2.47 3.56
C TYR A 36 0.21 2.49 2.08
N ALA A 37 -1.04 2.75 1.75
CA ALA A 37 -1.49 2.89 0.36
C ALA A 37 -0.80 4.08 -0.33
N THR A 38 -0.61 5.20 0.37
CA THR A 38 0.12 6.36 -0.13
C THR A 38 1.57 6.00 -0.45
N LYS A 39 2.28 5.36 0.48
CA LYS A 39 3.66 4.88 0.23
C LYS A 39 3.71 3.89 -0.93
N ALA A 40 2.80 2.92 -0.96
CA ALA A 40 2.71 1.93 -2.04
C ALA A 40 2.53 2.61 -3.40
N PHE A 41 1.61 3.58 -3.50
CA PHE A 41 1.34 4.33 -4.73
C PHE A 41 2.57 5.08 -5.24
N TYR A 42 3.24 5.88 -4.40
CA TYR A 42 4.42 6.64 -4.82
C TYR A 42 5.61 5.74 -5.18
N LEU A 43 5.86 4.69 -4.40
CA LEU A 43 6.90 3.71 -4.72
C LEU A 43 6.59 2.99 -6.04
N SER A 44 5.32 2.69 -6.30
CA SER A 44 4.90 2.11 -7.59
C SER A 44 5.22 3.06 -8.74
N CYS A 45 4.84 4.34 -8.62
CA CYS A 45 5.14 5.36 -9.62
C CYS A 45 6.65 5.54 -9.84
N GLN A 46 7.45 5.56 -8.77
CA GLN A 46 8.91 5.66 -8.87
C GLN A 46 9.53 4.47 -9.61
N ASN A 47 9.05 3.25 -9.39
CA ASN A 47 9.53 2.08 -10.11
C ASN A 47 9.13 2.10 -11.60
N ILE A 48 7.95 2.62 -11.94
CA ILE A 48 7.54 2.82 -13.33
C ILE A 48 8.39 3.93 -13.98
N GLU A 49 8.68 5.01 -13.27
CA GLU A 49 9.55 6.10 -13.72
C GLU A 49 10.99 5.61 -13.97
N GLN A 50 11.52 4.68 -13.16
CA GLN A 50 12.81 4.05 -13.43
C GLN A 50 12.81 3.27 -14.75
N LEU A 51 11.74 2.50 -15.01
CA LEU A 51 11.56 1.82 -16.29
C LEU A 51 11.47 2.86 -17.42
N GLU A 52 10.68 3.91 -17.26
CA GLU A 52 10.54 4.99 -18.23
C GLU A 52 11.89 5.63 -18.59
N LYS A 53 12.73 5.93 -17.59
CA LYS A 53 14.02 6.61 -17.76
C LYS A 53 15.14 5.71 -18.26
N SER A 54 14.90 4.40 -18.34
CA SER A 54 15.88 3.43 -18.84
C SER A 54 16.33 3.79 -20.26
N LYS A 55 17.64 3.76 -20.49
CA LYS A 55 18.30 4.01 -21.78
C LYS A 55 19.30 2.89 -22.03
N ASN A 56 19.34 2.36 -23.25
CA ASN A 56 20.20 1.24 -23.69
C ASN A 56 19.91 -0.12 -23.04
N LEU A 57 19.64 -0.17 -21.73
CA LEU A 57 19.25 -1.35 -20.97
C LEU A 57 17.95 -1.08 -20.23
N ILE A 58 17.01 -2.03 -20.27
CA ILE A 58 15.79 -2.00 -19.46
C ILE A 58 16.16 -2.29 -18.01
N ASN A 59 16.07 -1.28 -17.15
CA ASN A 59 16.27 -1.45 -15.72
C ASN A 59 15.00 -2.05 -15.11
N GLN A 60 15.05 -3.31 -14.69
CA GLN A 60 13.93 -4.01 -14.04
C GLN A 60 13.86 -3.67 -12.54
N GLY A 61 13.83 -2.36 -12.23
CA GLY A 61 13.72 -1.78 -10.88
C GLY A 61 14.01 -2.71 -9.70
N ASN A 62 15.26 -2.73 -9.21
CA ASN A 62 15.70 -3.57 -8.08
C ASN A 62 14.97 -3.30 -6.73
N THR A 63 13.93 -2.45 -6.72
CA THR A 63 13.19 -1.97 -5.54
C THR A 63 11.68 -2.24 -5.59
N THR A 64 11.23 -3.02 -6.58
CA THR A 64 9.79 -3.35 -6.79
C THR A 64 9.17 -4.05 -5.58
N ILE A 65 9.95 -4.92 -4.94
CA ILE A 65 9.64 -5.64 -3.70
C ILE A 65 9.04 -4.74 -2.61
N ILE A 66 9.57 -3.53 -2.44
CA ILE A 66 9.12 -2.62 -1.39
C ILE A 66 7.70 -2.11 -1.70
N ALA A 67 7.44 -1.71 -2.95
CA ALA A 67 6.11 -1.28 -3.38
C ALA A 67 5.07 -2.40 -3.23
N VAL A 68 5.42 -3.62 -3.66
CA VAL A 68 4.61 -4.83 -3.49
C VAL A 68 4.29 -5.07 -2.00
N GLY A 69 5.29 -4.98 -1.13
CA GLY A 69 5.11 -5.14 0.31
C GLY A 69 4.17 -4.11 0.92
N PHE A 70 4.28 -2.84 0.55
CA PHE A 70 3.39 -1.79 1.05
C PHE A 70 1.94 -1.96 0.56
N TRP A 71 1.71 -2.47 -0.65
CA TRP A 71 0.36 -2.84 -1.09
C TRP A 71 -0.24 -3.93 -0.20
N PHE A 72 0.55 -4.95 0.15
CA PHE A 72 0.10 -6.00 1.06
C PHE A 72 -0.21 -5.46 2.46
N ILE A 73 0.68 -4.64 3.02
CA ILE A 73 0.49 -4.01 4.34
C ILE A 73 -0.74 -3.10 4.35
N ALA A 74 -1.01 -2.38 3.25
CA ALA A 74 -2.21 -1.57 3.12
C ALA A 74 -3.48 -2.43 3.18
N ILE A 75 -3.52 -3.58 2.51
CA ILE A 75 -4.62 -4.55 2.60
C ILE A 75 -4.78 -5.06 4.04
N GLU A 76 -3.69 -5.48 4.68
CA GLU A 76 -3.73 -5.99 6.06
C GLU A 76 -4.25 -4.94 7.04
N ALA A 77 -3.76 -3.70 6.94
CA ALA A 77 -4.20 -2.59 7.76
C ALA A 77 -5.67 -2.24 7.51
N TYR A 78 -6.14 -2.36 6.26
CA TYR A 78 -7.53 -2.11 5.88
C TYR A 78 -8.47 -3.15 6.49
N ILE A 79 -8.22 -4.44 6.27
CA ILE A 79 -9.01 -5.53 6.87
C ILE A 79 -9.01 -5.43 8.40
N ASN A 80 -7.87 -5.14 9.02
CA ASN A 80 -7.78 -4.94 10.45
C ASN A 80 -8.59 -3.74 10.93
N THR A 81 -8.63 -2.65 10.17
CA THR A 81 -9.45 -1.47 10.51
C THR A 81 -10.93 -1.83 10.49
N LEU A 82 -11.38 -2.52 9.44
CA LEU A 82 -12.76 -3.00 9.34
C LEU A 82 -13.12 -3.96 10.49
N LEU A 83 -12.20 -4.87 10.85
CA LEU A 83 -12.42 -5.78 11.97
C LEU A 83 -12.49 -5.03 13.31
N LYS A 84 -11.64 -4.02 13.52
CA LYS A 84 -11.69 -3.18 14.72
C LYS A 84 -13.00 -2.40 14.82
N PHE A 85 -13.55 -1.93 13.70
CA PHE A 85 -14.89 -1.30 13.70
C PHE A 85 -15.94 -2.28 14.21
N ALA A 86 -15.98 -3.49 13.66
CA ALA A 86 -16.91 -4.52 14.11
C ALA A 86 -16.72 -4.85 15.59
N CYS A 87 -15.48 -5.01 16.05
CA CYS A 87 -15.18 -5.24 17.47
C CYS A 87 -15.69 -4.11 18.36
N LEU A 88 -15.51 -2.84 17.96
CA LEU A 88 -15.97 -1.70 18.75
C LEU A 88 -17.49 -1.64 18.83
N ILE A 89 -18.19 -1.88 17.72
CA ILE A 89 -19.66 -1.89 17.66
C ILE A 89 -20.24 -3.03 18.50
N GLU A 90 -19.70 -4.24 18.34
CA GLU A 90 -20.16 -5.46 19.04
C GLU A 90 -19.57 -5.61 20.46
N ASN A 91 -18.85 -4.59 20.95
CA ASN A 91 -18.16 -4.57 22.26
C ASN A 91 -17.26 -5.81 22.51
N LYS A 92 -16.47 -6.20 21.51
CA LYS A 92 -15.42 -7.23 21.58
C LYS A 92 -14.03 -6.61 21.72
N ASP A 93 -13.13 -7.28 22.43
CA ASP A 93 -11.73 -6.84 22.52
C ASP A 93 -10.93 -7.30 21.28
N PHE A 94 -10.44 -6.34 20.50
CA PHE A 94 -9.60 -6.63 19.34
C PHE A 94 -8.31 -7.40 19.70
N LYS A 95 -7.84 -7.33 20.95
CA LYS A 95 -6.65 -8.07 21.42
C LYS A 95 -6.77 -9.57 21.22
N GLU A 96 -7.98 -10.13 21.23
CA GLU A 96 -8.25 -11.55 20.97
C GLU A 96 -7.82 -11.99 19.55
N PHE A 97 -7.65 -11.04 18.63
CA PHE A 97 -7.31 -11.29 17.23
C PHE A 97 -5.87 -10.88 16.87
N LYS A 98 -5.14 -10.18 17.75
CA LYS A 98 -3.85 -9.56 17.43
C LYS A 98 -2.80 -10.50 16.83
N ASN A 99 -2.76 -11.75 17.31
CA ASN A 99 -1.74 -12.74 16.90
C ASN A 99 -2.22 -13.68 15.79
N LYS A 100 -3.44 -13.47 15.27
CA LYS A 100 -3.99 -14.30 14.20
C LYS A 100 -3.51 -13.81 12.84
N ASN A 101 -3.52 -14.71 11.86
CA ASN A 101 -3.13 -14.34 10.49
C ASN A 101 -4.26 -13.59 9.77
N ILE A 102 -3.95 -13.00 8.61
CA ILE A 102 -4.92 -12.20 7.86
C ILE A 102 -6.17 -12.98 7.41
N ASN A 103 -6.07 -14.30 7.20
CA ASN A 103 -7.21 -15.13 6.80
C ASN A 103 -8.17 -15.30 7.98
N ASP A 104 -7.63 -15.49 9.18
CA ASP A 104 -8.41 -15.53 10.41
C ASP A 104 -9.08 -14.18 10.70
N HIS A 105 -8.40 -13.06 10.44
CA HIS A 105 -8.98 -11.72 10.52
C HIS A 105 -10.14 -11.55 9.56
N LEU A 106 -9.99 -12.00 8.31
CA LEU A 106 -11.03 -11.93 7.30
C LEU A 106 -12.26 -12.77 7.68
N LEU A 107 -12.05 -14.00 8.15
CA LEU A 107 -13.12 -14.87 8.64
C LEU A 107 -13.87 -14.24 9.82
N LYS A 108 -13.14 -13.63 10.75
CA LYS A 108 -13.75 -12.94 11.90
C LYS A 108 -14.43 -11.64 11.54
N LEU A 109 -13.93 -10.93 10.54
CA LEU A 109 -14.63 -9.78 9.97
C LEU A 109 -15.98 -10.21 9.37
N PHE A 110 -16.01 -11.30 8.59
CA PHE A 110 -17.28 -11.81 8.05
C PHE A 110 -18.28 -12.19 9.13
N GLU A 111 -17.81 -12.84 10.19
CA GLU A 111 -18.65 -13.23 11.33
C GLU A 111 -19.19 -12.02 12.09
N LEU A 112 -18.32 -11.11 12.54
CA LEU A 112 -18.71 -10.00 13.40
C LEU A 112 -19.49 -8.93 12.64
N ALA A 113 -19.08 -8.60 11.41
CA ALA A 113 -19.80 -7.64 10.58
C ALA A 113 -20.96 -8.29 9.79
N GLN A 114 -21.27 -9.57 10.03
CA GLN A 114 -22.38 -10.28 9.37
C GLN A 114 -22.36 -10.16 7.83
N ILE A 115 -21.16 -10.19 7.24
CA ILE A 115 -20.95 -10.05 5.80
C ILE A 115 -21.08 -11.43 5.14
N ASP A 116 -21.78 -11.51 4.01
CA ASP A 116 -21.90 -12.75 3.25
C ASP A 116 -20.56 -13.15 2.59
N LYS A 117 -19.83 -14.03 3.27
CA LYS A 117 -18.58 -14.62 2.77
C LYS A 117 -18.73 -15.35 1.44
N VAL A 118 -19.92 -15.91 1.13
CA VAL A 118 -20.13 -16.66 -0.12
C VAL A 118 -20.07 -15.72 -1.31
N ASN A 119 -20.66 -14.53 -1.21
CA ASN A 119 -20.56 -13.52 -2.25
C ASN A 119 -19.11 -13.06 -2.45
N PHE A 120 -18.36 -12.82 -1.37
CA PHE A 120 -16.94 -12.48 -1.49
C PHE A 120 -16.12 -13.57 -2.21
N TYR A 121 -16.33 -14.85 -1.88
CA TYR A 121 -15.63 -15.95 -2.54
C TYR A 121 -15.96 -16.08 -4.02
N LYS A 122 -17.20 -15.80 -4.43
CA LYS A 122 -17.62 -15.81 -5.83
C LYS A 122 -16.91 -14.74 -6.68
N LEU A 123 -16.40 -13.66 -6.07
CA LEU A 123 -15.65 -12.61 -6.78
C LEU A 123 -14.27 -13.09 -7.27
N GLY A 124 -13.77 -14.24 -6.80
CA GLY A 124 -12.46 -14.76 -7.23
C GLY A 124 -11.25 -13.93 -6.77
N ILE A 125 -11.45 -12.99 -5.85
CA ILE A 125 -10.38 -12.15 -5.28
C ILE A 125 -9.51 -12.98 -4.32
N LEU A 126 -10.14 -13.82 -3.48
CA LEU A 126 -9.43 -14.58 -2.44
C LEU A 126 -8.28 -15.46 -2.98
N PRO A 127 -8.45 -16.26 -4.05
CA PRO A 127 -7.33 -17.05 -4.58
C PRO A 127 -6.13 -16.21 -5.02
N ARG A 128 -6.37 -15.02 -5.59
CA ARG A 128 -5.30 -14.08 -5.97
C ARG A 128 -4.63 -13.47 -4.75
N PHE A 129 -5.41 -13.15 -3.73
CA PHE A 129 -4.88 -12.63 -2.47
C PHE A 129 -4.03 -13.67 -1.70
N GLU A 130 -4.40 -14.95 -1.71
CA GLU A 130 -3.57 -16.02 -1.14
C GLU A 130 -2.24 -16.21 -1.90
N GLU A 131 -2.27 -16.13 -3.24
CA GLU A 131 -1.04 -16.12 -4.04
C GLU A 131 -0.18 -14.89 -3.75
N PHE A 132 -0.78 -13.71 -3.56
CA PHE A 132 -0.07 -12.50 -3.16
C PHE A 132 0.59 -12.66 -1.78
N LYS A 133 -0.12 -13.21 -0.79
CA LYS A 133 0.44 -13.53 0.53
C LYS A 133 1.63 -14.48 0.43
N THR A 134 1.54 -15.48 -0.45
CA THR A 134 2.63 -16.43 -0.70
C THR A 134 3.84 -15.69 -1.28
N PHE A 135 3.65 -14.93 -2.35
CA PHE A 135 4.69 -14.12 -2.98
C PHE A 135 5.38 -13.16 -2.00
N ARG A 136 4.61 -12.44 -1.19
CA ARG A 136 5.13 -11.56 -0.13
C ARG A 136 5.99 -12.34 0.86
N ASN A 137 5.55 -13.51 1.31
CA ASN A 137 6.32 -14.29 2.28
C ASN A 137 7.65 -14.76 1.71
N GLU A 138 7.70 -15.14 0.44
CA GLU A 138 8.95 -15.54 -0.23
C GLU A 138 9.93 -14.38 -0.33
N ILE A 139 9.43 -13.17 -0.61
CA ILE A 139 10.24 -11.96 -0.74
C ILE A 139 10.80 -11.48 0.62
N PHE A 140 9.96 -11.39 1.65
CA PHE A 140 10.34 -10.76 2.93
C PHE A 140 11.01 -11.71 3.92
N HIS A 141 10.95 -13.01 3.70
CA HIS A 141 11.53 -14.00 4.60
C HIS A 141 12.70 -14.78 3.98
N ASP A 142 13.12 -14.42 2.77
CA ASP A 142 14.26 -15.01 2.06
C ASP A 142 14.22 -16.55 2.07
N ARG A 143 13.05 -17.10 1.73
CA ARG A 143 12.78 -18.55 1.84
C ARG A 143 13.12 -19.32 0.57
N VAL A 144 13.38 -18.61 -0.53
CA VAL A 144 13.58 -19.22 -1.85
C VAL A 144 15.02 -19.67 -1.99
N PHE A 145 15.23 -20.99 -1.98
CA PHE A 145 16.52 -21.59 -2.31
C PHE A 145 16.51 -22.07 -3.77
N ASN A 146 16.71 -21.14 -4.71
CA ASN A 146 16.80 -21.41 -6.16
C ASN A 146 15.64 -22.22 -6.79
N SER A 147 14.50 -22.30 -6.12
CA SER A 147 13.32 -23.01 -6.61
C SER A 147 12.25 -22.04 -7.07
N GLU A 148 11.65 -22.31 -8.23
CA GLU A 148 10.52 -21.53 -8.73
C GLU A 148 9.24 -21.79 -7.91
N VAL A 149 8.46 -20.72 -7.73
CA VAL A 149 7.14 -20.75 -7.12
C VAL A 149 6.09 -20.72 -8.24
N THR A 150 5.11 -21.62 -8.19
CA THR A 150 4.05 -21.66 -9.18
C THR A 150 2.83 -20.85 -8.75
N PHE A 151 2.51 -19.81 -9.52
CA PHE A 151 1.28 -19.04 -9.38
C PHE A 151 0.30 -19.38 -10.52
N ARG A 152 -0.96 -19.67 -10.19
CA ARG A 152 -1.99 -20.11 -11.14
C ARG A 152 -3.09 -19.08 -11.35
N LYS A 153 -3.26 -18.15 -10.42
CA LYS A 153 -4.32 -17.12 -10.41
C LYS A 153 -3.76 -15.73 -10.67
N THR A 154 -2.46 -15.57 -10.48
CA THR A 154 -1.72 -14.34 -10.65
C THR A 154 -0.59 -14.54 -11.68
N LYS A 155 0.12 -13.46 -11.96
CA LYS A 155 1.26 -13.34 -12.89
C LYS A 155 2.49 -12.88 -12.11
N PHE A 156 2.51 -13.13 -10.80
CA PHE A 156 3.68 -12.84 -9.97
C PHE A 156 4.86 -13.65 -10.50
N SER A 157 6.06 -13.08 -10.40
CA SER A 157 7.29 -13.73 -10.80
C SER A 157 7.44 -15.08 -10.09
N SER A 158 7.70 -16.15 -10.85
CA SER A 158 8.01 -17.46 -10.27
C SER A 158 9.31 -17.44 -9.48
N ILE A 159 10.16 -16.42 -9.70
CA ILE A 159 11.37 -16.15 -8.94
C ILE A 159 11.18 -14.81 -8.22
N PRO A 160 10.70 -14.80 -6.96
CA PRO A 160 10.19 -13.57 -6.32
C PRO A 160 11.22 -12.44 -6.14
N TYR A 161 12.51 -12.75 -6.03
CA TYR A 161 13.56 -11.72 -5.97
C TYR A 161 13.85 -11.07 -7.33
N LEU A 162 13.33 -11.62 -8.44
CA LEU A 162 13.33 -11.02 -9.77
C LEU A 162 12.02 -10.28 -10.08
N ALA A 163 11.24 -9.93 -9.06
CA ALA A 163 10.01 -9.14 -9.22
C ALA A 163 10.30 -7.82 -9.98
N ASN A 164 9.39 -7.43 -10.86
CA ASN A 164 9.48 -6.20 -11.64
C ASN A 164 8.18 -5.38 -11.55
N GLN A 165 8.02 -4.40 -12.43
CA GLN A 165 6.86 -3.50 -12.44
C GLN A 165 5.53 -4.24 -12.66
N VAL A 166 5.52 -5.40 -13.33
CA VAL A 166 4.31 -6.23 -13.50
C VAL A 166 3.78 -6.70 -12.14
N ASP A 167 4.67 -7.14 -11.25
CA ASP A 167 4.31 -7.58 -9.90
C ASP A 167 3.71 -6.44 -9.07
N ILE A 168 4.28 -5.23 -9.21
CA ILE A 168 3.75 -4.03 -8.56
C ILE A 168 2.32 -3.75 -9.02
N ILE A 169 2.08 -3.74 -10.34
CA ILE A 169 0.76 -3.45 -10.88
C ILE A 169 -0.23 -4.53 -10.46
N GLN A 170 0.15 -5.80 -10.48
CA GLN A 170 -0.73 -6.87 -10.02
C GLN A 170 -1.06 -6.76 -8.53
N ALA A 171 -0.08 -6.47 -7.66
CA ALA A 171 -0.31 -6.21 -6.24
C ALA A 171 -1.28 -5.04 -6.04
N SER A 172 -1.11 -3.97 -6.82
CA SER A 172 -1.93 -2.77 -6.76
C SER A 172 -3.39 -3.01 -7.21
N VAL A 173 -3.62 -3.91 -8.18
CA VAL A 173 -4.95 -4.33 -8.65
C VAL A 173 -5.64 -5.18 -7.59
N ILE A 174 -4.95 -6.18 -7.03
CA ILE A 174 -5.50 -7.02 -5.95
C ILE A 174 -5.88 -6.14 -4.75
N ALA A 175 -5.04 -5.17 -4.39
CA ALA A 175 -5.35 -4.21 -3.34
C ALA A 175 -6.60 -3.39 -3.66
N LEU A 176 -6.68 -2.80 -4.87
CA LEU A 176 -7.85 -2.04 -5.31
C LEU A 176 -9.13 -2.87 -5.24
N GLU A 177 -9.07 -4.13 -5.66
CA GLU A 177 -10.23 -5.01 -5.65
C GLU A 177 -10.72 -5.35 -4.24
N ILE A 178 -9.79 -5.59 -3.31
CA ILE A 178 -10.14 -5.79 -1.89
C ILE A 178 -10.72 -4.50 -1.31
N PHE A 179 -10.14 -3.33 -1.60
CA PHE A 179 -10.66 -2.06 -1.12
C PHE A 179 -12.06 -1.78 -1.64
N GLU A 180 -12.30 -1.99 -2.92
CA GLU A 180 -13.60 -1.81 -3.56
C GLU A 180 -14.63 -2.78 -2.97
N ALA A 181 -14.28 -4.06 -2.82
CA ALA A 181 -15.19 -5.07 -2.25
C ALA A 181 -15.76 -4.67 -0.87
N PHE A 182 -14.96 -4.05 -0.01
CA PHE A 182 -15.42 -3.61 1.32
C PHE A 182 -15.71 -2.11 1.41
N ARG A 183 -15.62 -1.35 0.31
CA ARG A 183 -15.62 0.13 0.30
C ARG A 183 -16.78 0.76 1.06
N PHE A 184 -17.96 0.16 0.91
CA PHE A 184 -19.22 0.64 1.49
C PHE A 184 -19.78 -0.34 2.54
N VAL A 185 -18.95 -1.22 3.10
CA VAL A 185 -19.43 -2.26 4.02
C VAL A 185 -20.00 -1.69 5.32
N TYR A 186 -19.63 -0.47 5.70
CA TYR A 186 -20.24 0.25 6.83
C TYR A 186 -21.07 1.41 6.30
N ALA A 187 -22.33 1.48 6.73
CA ALA A 187 -23.34 2.38 6.16
C ALA A 187 -22.88 3.85 6.16
N GLY A 188 -22.96 4.49 4.99
CA GLY A 188 -22.62 5.90 4.82
C GLY A 188 -21.13 6.23 4.78
N LEU A 189 -20.24 5.23 4.80
CA LEU A 189 -18.79 5.43 4.67
C LEU A 189 -18.30 5.03 3.27
N ASP A 190 -17.45 5.87 2.68
CA ASP A 190 -16.57 5.49 1.57
C ASP A 190 -15.17 5.24 2.14
N LEU A 191 -14.83 3.96 2.32
CA LEU A 191 -13.57 3.52 2.94
C LEU A 191 -12.44 3.28 1.94
N MET A 192 -12.64 3.57 0.65
CA MET A 192 -11.55 3.49 -0.34
C MET A 192 -10.37 4.36 0.13
N PRO A 193 -9.12 3.84 0.15
CA PRO A 193 -7.97 4.60 0.62
C PRO A 193 -7.84 5.96 -0.07
N CYS A 194 -7.65 6.98 0.75
CA CYS A 194 -7.35 8.34 0.32
C CYS A 194 -5.83 8.50 0.25
N ILE A 195 -5.31 8.70 -0.96
CA ILE A 195 -3.88 8.96 -1.17
C ILE A 195 -3.62 10.45 -1.03
N HIS A 196 -2.58 10.79 -0.27
CA HIS A 196 -2.11 12.16 -0.12
C HIS A 196 -1.35 12.62 -1.38
N VAL A 197 -1.85 13.66 -2.04
CA VAL A 197 -1.25 14.27 -3.25
C VAL A 197 -0.80 15.68 -2.93
N GLN A 198 0.50 15.94 -3.02
CA GLN A 198 1.08 17.25 -2.78
C GLN A 198 0.97 18.14 -4.03
N LYS A 199 0.68 19.42 -3.83
CA LYS A 199 0.68 20.48 -4.86
C LYS A 199 1.26 21.76 -4.27
N GLY A 200 2.52 22.04 -4.59
CA GLY A 200 3.26 23.14 -3.98
C GLY A 200 3.35 22.96 -2.46
N ASP A 201 2.94 23.98 -1.71
CA ASP A 201 2.93 23.99 -0.24
C ASP A 201 1.61 23.45 0.36
N SER A 202 0.71 22.92 -0.48
CA SER A 202 -0.57 22.35 -0.06
C SER A 202 -0.65 20.88 -0.44
N PHE A 203 -1.66 20.20 0.09
CA PHE A 203 -2.00 18.84 -0.30
C PHE A 203 -3.50 18.66 -0.45
N ALA A 204 -3.88 17.56 -1.12
CA ALA A 204 -5.24 17.09 -1.22
C ALA A 204 -5.27 15.57 -1.07
N PHE A 205 -6.41 15.04 -0.63
CA PHE A 205 -6.64 13.60 -0.58
C PHE A 205 -7.45 13.16 -1.79
N VAL A 206 -6.94 12.18 -2.53
CA VAL A 206 -7.60 11.63 -3.72
C VAL A 206 -7.79 10.13 -3.54
N LYS A 207 -8.99 9.64 -3.79
CA LYS A 207 -9.30 8.21 -3.67
C LYS A 207 -8.45 7.37 -4.62
N TYR A 208 -7.98 6.23 -4.13
CA TYR A 208 -7.02 5.40 -4.85
C TYR A 208 -7.57 4.85 -6.17
N ASP A 209 -8.85 4.47 -6.24
CA ASP A 209 -9.53 4.10 -7.48
C ASP A 209 -9.36 5.12 -8.61
N ASN A 210 -9.51 6.42 -8.28
CA ASN A 210 -9.32 7.51 -9.22
C ASN A 210 -7.86 7.65 -9.65
N LEU A 211 -6.91 7.54 -8.72
CA LEU A 211 -5.48 7.62 -9.04
C LEU A 211 -5.02 6.41 -9.85
N TYR A 212 -5.54 5.22 -9.56
CA TYR A 212 -5.27 4.03 -10.35
C TYR A 212 -5.67 4.23 -11.81
N LYS A 213 -6.93 4.66 -12.02
CA LYS A 213 -7.50 4.86 -13.35
C LYS A 213 -6.88 6.03 -14.11
N LYS A 214 -6.55 7.14 -13.44
CA LYS A 214 -6.05 8.37 -14.09
C LYS A 214 -4.54 8.46 -14.18
N VAL A 215 -3.82 7.74 -13.32
CA VAL A 215 -2.36 7.86 -13.20
C VAL A 215 -1.69 6.50 -13.35
N LEU A 216 -1.91 5.56 -12.42
CA LEU A 216 -1.06 4.37 -12.33
C LEU A 216 -1.17 3.46 -13.57
N SER A 217 -2.40 3.09 -13.97
CA SER A 217 -2.63 2.24 -15.15
C SER A 217 -2.19 2.94 -16.45
N PRO A 218 -2.61 4.18 -16.75
CA PRO A 218 -2.14 4.90 -17.94
C PRO A 218 -0.62 5.08 -17.98
N PHE A 219 0.01 5.40 -16.85
CA PHE A 219 1.47 5.59 -16.79
C PHE A 219 2.21 4.31 -17.13
N PHE A 220 1.81 3.18 -16.53
CA PHE A 220 2.40 1.88 -16.85
C PHE A 220 2.25 1.53 -18.34
N ASN A 221 1.06 1.73 -18.91
CA ASN A 221 0.80 1.48 -20.32
C ASN A 221 1.65 2.32 -21.27
N GLU A 222 1.74 3.62 -21.04
CA GLU A 222 2.54 4.50 -21.90
C GLU A 222 4.04 4.18 -21.80
N VAL A 223 4.53 3.76 -20.63
CA VAL A 223 5.93 3.33 -20.45
C VAL A 223 6.21 2.00 -21.16
N LEU A 224 5.30 1.02 -21.09
CA LEU A 224 5.43 -0.21 -21.87
C LEU A 224 5.48 0.10 -23.37
N LYS A 225 4.56 0.92 -23.86
CA LYS A 225 4.50 1.34 -25.27
C LYS A 225 5.76 2.08 -25.71
N LYS A 226 6.28 3.01 -24.90
CA LYS A 226 7.52 3.75 -25.16
C LYS A 226 8.69 2.80 -25.46
N HIS A 227 8.75 1.68 -24.75
CA HIS A 227 9.84 0.70 -24.86
C HIS A 227 9.49 -0.50 -25.75
N ASN A 228 8.37 -0.47 -26.47
CA ASN A 228 7.85 -1.59 -27.25
C ASN A 228 7.72 -2.91 -26.43
N LEU A 229 7.35 -2.79 -25.16
CA LEU A 229 7.07 -3.90 -24.26
C LEU A 229 5.58 -4.21 -24.21
N SER A 230 5.24 -5.44 -23.84
CA SER A 230 3.88 -5.90 -23.59
C SER A 230 3.81 -6.74 -22.31
N THR A 231 2.61 -6.92 -21.76
CA THR A 231 2.36 -7.77 -20.61
C THR A 231 1.10 -8.61 -20.80
N ASP A 232 1.11 -9.83 -20.28
CA ASP A 232 -0.07 -10.71 -20.22
C ASP A 232 -0.96 -10.40 -18.99
N LEU A 233 -0.54 -9.47 -18.14
CA LEU A 233 -1.33 -9.06 -16.98
C LEU A 233 -2.58 -8.32 -17.46
N ASN A 234 -3.76 -8.83 -17.10
CA ASN A 234 -4.96 -8.00 -17.11
C ASN A 234 -4.94 -7.11 -15.86
N PHE A 235 -4.65 -5.82 -16.06
CA PHE A 235 -4.62 -4.82 -14.99
C PHE A 235 -5.82 -3.86 -15.04
N GLU A 236 -6.88 -4.19 -15.78
CA GLU A 236 -8.16 -3.51 -15.62
C GLU A 236 -8.89 -4.10 -14.39
N PRO A 237 -9.27 -3.29 -13.40
CA PRO A 237 -9.95 -3.78 -12.21
C PRO A 237 -11.35 -4.30 -12.55
N VAL A 238 -11.79 -5.34 -11.83
CA VAL A 238 -13.14 -5.88 -12.01
C VAL A 238 -14.18 -4.85 -11.56
N GLU A 239 -15.11 -4.50 -12.46
CA GLU A 239 -16.20 -3.59 -12.14
C GLU A 239 -17.22 -4.21 -11.16
N LYS A 240 -17.76 -3.39 -10.25
CA LYS A 240 -18.92 -3.71 -9.38
C LYS A 240 -18.75 -4.94 -8.48
N ILE A 241 -17.68 -4.95 -7.69
CA ILE A 241 -17.37 -6.04 -6.73
C ILE A 241 -17.79 -5.73 -5.28
N ASN A 242 -18.59 -4.69 -5.07
CA ASN A 242 -19.00 -4.22 -3.75
C ASN A 242 -19.84 -5.28 -3.01
N LEU A 243 -19.45 -5.58 -1.78
CA LEU A 243 -20.27 -6.34 -0.84
C LEU A 243 -21.43 -5.47 -0.33
N ALA A 244 -22.48 -6.12 0.16
CA ALA A 244 -23.59 -5.41 0.78
C ALA A 244 -23.15 -4.70 2.07
N GLU A 245 -23.86 -3.62 2.41
CA GLU A 245 -23.68 -2.94 3.69
C GLU A 245 -23.95 -3.93 4.84
N SER A 246 -23.11 -3.85 5.86
CA SER A 246 -23.24 -4.63 7.08
C SER A 246 -24.44 -4.14 7.90
N PRO A 247 -25.25 -5.05 8.45
CA PRO A 247 -26.39 -4.68 9.29
C PRO A 247 -25.98 -4.21 10.69
N ILE A 248 -24.71 -4.37 11.10
CA ILE A 248 -24.29 -4.04 12.47
C ILE A 248 -24.11 -2.54 12.69
N ALA A 249 -24.03 -1.76 11.62
CA ALA A 249 -23.77 -0.32 11.71
C ALA A 249 -24.79 0.49 10.92
N SER A 250 -25.41 1.46 11.58
CA SER A 250 -26.24 2.46 10.92
C SER A 250 -25.46 3.73 10.55
N ARG A 251 -25.97 4.50 9.58
CA ARG A 251 -25.31 5.74 9.13
C ARG A 251 -25.14 6.71 10.31
N GLY A 252 -23.90 7.17 10.53
CA GLY A 252 -23.56 8.10 11.61
C GLY A 252 -23.08 7.42 12.90
N GLU A 253 -23.08 6.09 12.97
CA GLU A 253 -22.46 5.37 14.10
C GLU A 253 -20.93 5.41 14.05
N ILE A 254 -20.39 5.59 12.86
CA ILE A 254 -18.97 5.77 12.61
C ILE A 254 -18.84 7.03 11.74
N GLU A 255 -17.96 7.94 12.14
CA GLU A 255 -17.59 9.10 11.37
C GLU A 255 -16.08 9.09 11.11
N ILE A 256 -15.67 9.47 9.90
CA ILE A 256 -14.25 9.60 9.56
C ILE A 256 -13.85 11.07 9.77
N ILE A 257 -12.94 11.30 10.71
CA ILE A 257 -12.45 12.63 11.07
C ILE A 257 -10.95 12.73 10.81
N ILE A 258 -10.47 13.94 10.52
CA ILE A 258 -9.06 14.25 10.29
C ILE A 258 -8.70 15.48 11.11
N ARG A 259 -7.53 15.48 11.73
CA ARG A 259 -7.00 16.72 12.31
C ARG A 259 -6.44 17.60 11.21
N ALA A 260 -7.08 18.74 10.96
CA ALA A 260 -6.67 19.69 9.93
C ALA A 260 -5.89 20.91 10.47
N ILE A 261 -5.85 21.11 11.79
CA ILE A 261 -5.23 22.28 12.43
C ILE A 261 -4.09 21.80 13.32
N ALA A 262 -2.89 22.36 13.09
CA ALA A 262 -1.70 22.10 13.89
C ALA A 262 -1.89 22.63 15.31
N ARG A 263 -1.33 21.93 16.31
CA ARG A 263 -1.30 22.45 17.68
C ARG A 263 -0.22 23.53 17.79
N GLU A 264 -0.50 24.60 18.53
CA GLU A 264 0.45 25.70 18.71
C GLU A 264 1.80 25.22 19.27
N GLU A 265 1.77 24.22 20.15
CA GLU A 265 2.96 23.58 20.73
C GLU A 265 3.87 22.87 19.72
N PHE A 266 3.36 22.52 18.53
CA PHE A 266 4.11 21.89 17.43
C PHE A 266 4.36 22.86 16.26
N ASN A 267 3.98 24.13 16.39
CA ASN A 267 4.15 25.12 15.31
C ASN A 267 5.61 25.61 15.21
N GLN A 268 6.43 24.83 14.50
CA GLN A 268 7.81 25.19 14.17
C GLN A 268 7.86 25.70 12.71
N PRO A 269 8.28 26.96 12.45
CA PRO A 269 8.36 27.48 11.08
C PRO A 269 9.41 26.70 10.28
N ALA A 270 8.99 26.18 9.12
CA ALA A 270 9.88 25.51 8.18
C ALA A 270 10.84 26.52 7.52
N ASN A 271 12.08 26.09 7.26
CA ASN A 271 12.98 26.84 6.41
C ASN A 271 12.52 26.69 4.95
N ASN A 272 12.18 27.81 4.35
CA ASN A 272 11.65 27.96 3.00
C ASN A 272 12.75 27.93 1.90
N THR A 273 14.01 27.73 2.27
CA THR A 273 15.11 27.51 1.32
C THR A 273 15.03 26.09 0.73
N GLN A 274 14.83 25.99 -0.58
CA GLN A 274 14.98 24.71 -1.28
C GLN A 274 16.47 24.35 -1.42
N THR A 275 16.83 23.11 -1.10
CA THR A 275 18.23 22.62 -1.17
C THR A 275 18.30 21.23 -1.80
N GLU A 276 19.47 20.89 -2.36
CA GLU A 276 19.76 19.58 -2.95
C GLU A 276 20.87 18.84 -2.19
N ILE A 277 21.00 19.09 -0.88
CA ILE A 277 22.10 18.59 -0.06
C ILE A 277 22.30 17.07 -0.22
N GLY A 278 21.21 16.30 -0.12
CA GLY A 278 21.26 14.84 -0.26
C GLY A 278 21.70 14.41 -1.66
N THR A 279 21.13 15.01 -2.71
CA THR A 279 21.50 14.72 -4.11
C THR A 279 22.99 14.97 -4.34
N ASN A 280 23.50 16.11 -3.88
CA ASN A 280 24.91 16.49 -4.04
C ASN A 280 25.85 15.49 -3.35
N LEU A 281 25.51 15.06 -2.13
CA LEU A 281 26.29 14.05 -1.41
C LEU A 281 26.26 12.69 -2.12
N PHE A 282 25.10 12.25 -2.63
CA PHE A 282 25.01 11.00 -3.39
C PHE A 282 25.75 11.07 -4.73
N ASN A 283 25.76 12.22 -5.40
CA ASN A 283 26.47 12.39 -6.68
C ASN A 283 27.98 12.23 -6.51
N GLN A 284 28.56 12.73 -5.41
CA GLN A 284 29.98 12.51 -5.09
C GLN A 284 30.34 11.01 -5.05
N ILE A 285 29.46 10.18 -4.47
CA ILE A 285 29.65 8.73 -4.48
C ILE A 285 29.48 8.15 -5.88
N ARG A 286 28.45 8.55 -6.63
CA ARG A 286 28.21 8.05 -7.99
C ARG A 286 29.38 8.32 -8.93
N GLU A 287 29.96 9.51 -8.85
CA GLU A 287 31.12 9.91 -9.64
C GLU A 287 32.38 9.09 -9.31
N SER A 288 32.47 8.53 -8.10
CA SER A 288 33.58 7.66 -7.68
C SER A 288 33.46 6.22 -8.20
N ILE A 289 32.30 5.82 -8.76
CA ILE A 289 32.07 4.45 -9.21
C ILE A 289 32.70 4.25 -10.59
N VAL A 290 33.69 3.36 -10.66
CA VAL A 290 34.28 2.92 -11.93
C VAL A 290 33.64 1.61 -12.38
N LEU A 291 33.15 1.58 -13.62
CA LEU A 291 32.60 0.38 -14.22
C LEU A 291 33.63 -0.29 -15.15
N ASP A 292 34.24 -1.40 -14.72
CA ASP A 292 34.88 -2.40 -15.60
C ASP A 292 33.84 -3.07 -16.53
N VAL A 293 33.83 -2.67 -17.79
CA VAL A 293 32.90 -3.13 -18.83
C VAL A 293 33.41 -4.38 -19.57
N ASP A 294 34.61 -4.86 -19.26
CA ASP A 294 35.26 -5.95 -20.00
C ASP A 294 34.92 -7.34 -19.44
N ASN A 295 34.39 -7.42 -18.21
CA ASN A 295 33.99 -8.67 -17.54
C ASN A 295 32.49 -8.73 -17.25
N GLU A 296 31.85 -9.85 -17.61
CA GLU A 296 30.40 -10.09 -17.37
C GLU A 296 30.05 -10.23 -15.88
N PHE A 297 31.00 -10.65 -15.04
CA PHE A 297 30.80 -10.86 -13.61
C PHE A 297 31.81 -10.05 -12.80
N ARG A 298 31.35 -9.45 -11.70
CA ARG A 298 32.23 -8.77 -10.74
C ARG A 298 32.05 -9.32 -9.34
N VAL A 299 33.15 -9.36 -8.63
CA VAL A 299 33.14 -9.62 -7.19
C VAL A 299 32.66 -8.34 -6.48
N PRO A 300 31.50 -8.34 -5.81
CA PRO A 300 31.08 -7.21 -5.00
C PRO A 300 32.07 -6.96 -3.84
N CYS A 301 32.02 -5.75 -3.26
CA CYS A 301 32.90 -5.33 -2.16
C CYS A 301 32.53 -6.00 -0.81
N TYR A 302 32.41 -7.32 -0.77
CA TYR A 302 32.24 -8.11 0.46
C TYR A 302 33.57 -8.49 1.11
N TYR A 303 34.70 -8.23 0.44
CA TYR A 303 36.03 -8.50 0.97
C TYR A 303 36.63 -7.23 1.55
N ALA A 304 37.20 -7.33 2.75
CA ALA A 304 38.00 -6.24 3.30
C ALA A 304 39.20 -5.99 2.40
N THR A 305 39.36 -4.76 1.95
CA THR A 305 40.64 -4.28 1.39
C THR A 305 41.69 -4.41 2.49
N LYS A 306 42.73 -5.22 2.23
CA LYS A 306 43.91 -5.30 3.09
C LYS A 306 44.73 -4.02 3.01
#